data_AF-A0A532TW25-F1
#
_entry.id   AF-A0A532TW25-F1
#
_cell.length_a   1.000
_cell.length_b   1.000
_cell.length_c   1.000
_cell.angle_alpha   90.00
_cell.angle_beta   90.00
_cell.angle_gamma   90.00
#
_symmetry.space_group_name_H-M   'P 1'
#
loop_
_entity.id
_entity.type
_entity.pdbx_description
1 polymer ?
#
loop_
_entity_poly.entity_id
_entity_poly.type
_entity_poly.pdbx_seq_one_letter_code
_entity_poly.pdbx_strand_id
1 'polypeptide(L)'
;MSPKIKKSVTEEEIIEFIEANGRRVTDSLMLEKHFGDVGTGNKTISVMRRMADEGKLKLKITHNNYTTTIEWLLPEVENKK
;
A
#
# COMPACT_ATOMS: atom_id res chain seq x y z
N MET A 1 -1.73 -21.32 23.97
CA MET A 1 -1.05 -20.16 23.36
C MET A 1 -2.08 -19.39 22.56
N SER A 2 -2.50 -18.22 23.04
CA SER A 2 -3.38 -17.34 22.25
C SER A 2 -2.63 -16.90 21.00
N PRO A 3 -3.27 -16.88 19.82
CA PRO A 3 -2.61 -16.40 18.61
C PRO A 3 -2.17 -14.96 18.86
N LYS A 4 -0.87 -14.68 18.64
CA LYS A 4 -0.35 -13.31 18.62
C LYS A 4 -1.17 -12.55 17.59
N ILE A 5 -2.06 -11.68 18.06
CA ILE A 5 -2.83 -10.78 17.21
C ILE A 5 -1.80 -10.04 16.36
N LYS A 6 -1.73 -10.35 15.05
CA LYS A 6 -0.87 -9.63 14.13
C LYS A 6 -1.25 -8.17 14.23
N LYS A 7 -0.29 -7.37 14.69
CA LYS A 7 -0.43 -5.92 14.87
C LYS A 7 -0.97 -5.35 13.55
N SER A 8 -2.06 -4.58 13.63
CA SER A 8 -2.61 -3.89 12.47
C SER A 8 -1.54 -2.96 11.90
N VAL A 9 -1.30 -3.05 10.59
CA VAL A 9 -0.41 -2.13 9.87
C VAL A 9 -0.91 -0.69 10.05
N THR A 10 -0.01 0.22 10.43
CA THR A 10 -0.31 1.65 10.55
C THR A 10 -0.11 2.39 9.23
N GLU A 11 -0.63 3.62 9.14
CA GLU A 11 -0.40 4.47 7.96
C GLU A 11 1.08 4.85 7.81
N GLU A 12 1.79 5.08 8.92
CA GLU A 12 3.24 5.37 8.87
C GLU A 12 4.02 4.18 8.33
N GLU A 13 3.72 2.96 8.77
CA GLU A 13 4.37 1.74 8.27
C GLU A 13 4.15 1.57 6.75
N ILE A 14 2.97 1.93 6.24
CA ILE A 14 2.69 1.94 4.79
C ILE A 14 3.53 3.00 4.08
N ILE A 15 3.61 4.21 4.62
CA ILE A 15 4.39 5.30 4.02
C ILE A 15 5.88 4.94 3.98
N GLU A 16 6.45 4.52 5.11
CA GLU A 16 7.86 4.10 5.21
C GLU A 16 8.17 2.97 4.23
N PHE A 17 7.26 2.00 4.10
CA PHE A 17 7.42 0.94 3.11
C PHE A 17 7.44 1.48 1.68
N ILE A 18 6.51 2.37 1.33
CA ILE A 18 6.45 2.94 -0.02
C ILE A 18 7.70 3.80 -0.29
N GLU A 19 8.18 4.58 0.69
CA GLU A 19 9.43 5.34 0.59
C GLU A 19 10.63 4.44 0.34
N ALA A 20 10.77 3.36 1.11
CA ALA A 20 11.85 2.38 0.96
C ALA A 20 11.86 1.68 -0.41
N ASN A 21 10.73 1.69 -1.13
CA ASN A 21 10.59 1.12 -2.46
C ASN A 21 10.59 2.17 -3.58
N GLY A 22 11.12 3.37 -3.33
CA GLY A 22 11.24 4.42 -4.35
C GLY A 22 9.93 5.17 -4.58
N ARG A 23 9.15 5.37 -3.51
CA ARG A 23 7.88 6.11 -3.48
C ARG A 23 6.74 5.47 -4.28
N ARG A 24 6.89 4.19 -4.68
CA ARG A 24 5.89 3.44 -5.44
C ARG A 24 5.96 1.95 -5.14
N VAL A 25 4.81 1.31 -4.99
CA VAL A 25 4.69 -0.14 -4.77
C VAL A 25 3.51 -0.72 -5.54
N THR A 26 3.54 -2.01 -5.86
CA THR A 26 2.40 -2.73 -6.41
C THR A 26 1.63 -3.47 -5.31
N ASP A 27 0.36 -3.79 -5.58
CA ASP A 27 -0.43 -4.68 -4.70
C ASP A 27 0.30 -5.99 -4.42
N SER A 28 0.88 -6.62 -5.44
CA SER A 28 1.63 -7.87 -5.29
C SER A 28 2.82 -7.72 -4.34
N LEU A 29 3.59 -6.64 -4.45
CA LEU A 29 4.75 -6.39 -3.59
C LEU A 29 4.32 -6.09 -2.14
N MET A 30 3.24 -5.35 -1.95
CA MET A 30 2.64 -5.11 -0.63
C MET A 30 2.19 -6.43 0.01
N LEU A 31 1.56 -7.30 -0.77
CA LEU A 31 1.08 -8.61 -0.34
C LEU A 31 2.22 -9.58 0.01
N GLU A 32 3.28 -9.63 -0.80
CA GLU A 32 4.42 -10.52 -0.55
C GLU A 32 5.21 -10.16 0.72
N LYS A 33 5.51 -8.88 0.95
CA LYS A 33 6.39 -8.48 2.07
C LYS A 33 5.68 -8.37 3.41
N HIS A 34 4.41 -8.00 3.43
CA HIS A 34 3.65 -7.86 4.68
C HIS A 34 2.73 -9.06 4.99
N PHE A 35 2.38 -9.89 4.00
CA PHE A 35 1.21 -10.78 4.12
C PHE A 35 1.45 -12.20 3.59
N GLY A 36 2.10 -13.04 4.41
CA GLY A 36 1.88 -14.49 4.36
C GLY A 36 0.47 -14.93 4.82
N ASP A 37 -0.49 -14.00 4.91
CA ASP A 37 -1.84 -14.21 5.45
C ASP A 37 -2.85 -13.24 4.82
N VAL A 38 -3.78 -13.82 4.06
CA VAL A 38 -4.81 -13.15 3.26
C VAL A 38 -5.65 -12.16 4.08
N GLY A 39 -5.94 -12.48 5.35
CA GLY A 39 -6.77 -11.64 6.22
C GLY A 39 -6.11 -10.30 6.57
N THR A 40 -4.78 -10.29 6.63
CA THR A 40 -4.01 -9.08 6.94
C THR A 40 -3.76 -8.24 5.68
N GLY A 41 -3.63 -8.89 4.51
CA GLY A 41 -3.57 -8.20 3.20
C GLY A 41 -4.81 -7.36 2.91
N ASN A 42 -6.01 -7.92 3.12
CA ASN A 42 -7.26 -7.20 2.93
C ASN A 42 -7.38 -5.96 3.82
N LYS A 43 -6.92 -6.03 5.08
CA LYS A 43 -6.95 -4.88 6.00
C LYS A 43 -6.05 -3.75 5.52
N THR A 44 -4.86 -4.09 5.02
CA THR A 44 -3.89 -3.11 4.56
C THR A 44 -4.35 -2.40 3.30
N ILE A 45 -4.91 -3.14 2.34
CA ILE A 45 -5.53 -2.52 1.16
C ILE A 45 -6.65 -1.56 1.56
N SER A 46 -7.46 -1.89 2.57
CA SER A 46 -8.48 -0.97 3.08
C SER A 46 -7.89 0.32 3.68
N VAL A 47 -6.77 0.22 4.42
CA VAL A 47 -6.06 1.41 4.94
C VAL A 47 -5.49 2.24 3.78
N MET A 48 -4.85 1.59 2.80
CA MET A 48 -4.30 2.28 1.62
C MET A 48 -5.38 2.99 0.79
N ARG A 49 -6.57 2.38 0.64
CA ARG A 49 -7.72 3.02 0.00
C ARG A 49 -8.15 4.28 0.76
N ARG A 50 -8.31 4.19 2.08
CA ARG A 50 -8.62 5.36 2.92
C ARG A 50 -7.55 6.45 2.74
N MET A 51 -6.27 6.10 2.78
CA MET A 51 -5.18 7.05 2.58
C MET A 51 -5.22 7.69 1.19
N ALA A 52 -5.67 6.97 0.15
CA ALA A 52 -5.87 7.55 -1.17
C ALA A 52 -7.07 8.51 -1.23
N ASP A 53 -8.17 8.17 -0.57
CA ASP A 53 -9.34 9.06 -0.42
C ASP A 53 -8.97 10.35 0.34
N GLU A 54 -8.03 10.25 1.29
CA GLU A 54 -7.47 11.38 2.04
C GLU A 54 -6.36 12.15 1.28
N GLY A 55 -5.99 11.70 0.07
CA GLY A 55 -4.93 12.32 -0.74
C GLY A 55 -3.49 12.06 -0.26
N LYS A 56 -3.30 11.21 0.77
CA LYS A 56 -1.98 10.78 1.26
C LYS A 56 -1.31 9.78 0.33
N LEU A 57 -2.08 9.07 -0.51
CA LEU A 57 -1.59 8.19 -1.56
C LEU A 57 -2.27 8.49 -2.89
N LYS A 58 -1.60 8.15 -3.99
CA LYS A 58 -2.20 8.09 -5.32
C LYS A 58 -2.34 6.63 -5.73
N LEU A 59 -3.55 6.24 -6.11
CA LEU A 59 -3.87 4.95 -6.70
C LEU A 59 -3.75 5.05 -8.23
N LYS A 60 -2.93 4.20 -8.83
CA LYS A 60 -2.82 4.09 -10.29
C LYS A 60 -3.14 2.67 -10.72
N ILE A 61 -4.15 2.52 -11.56
CA ILE A 61 -4.57 1.23 -12.11
C ILE A 61 -4.18 1.21 -13.58
N THR A 62 -3.27 0.32 -13.94
CA THR A 62 -2.84 0.11 -15.33
C THR A 62 -3.42 -1.19 -15.85
N HIS A 63 -4.16 -1.12 -16.95
CA HIS A 63 -4.66 -2.30 -17.64
C HIS A 63 -3.80 -2.54 -18.88
N ASN A 64 -3.26 -3.75 -19.03
CA ASN A 64 -2.78 -4.24 -20.32
C ASN A 64 -3.67 -5.41 -20.78
N ASN A 65 -3.50 -5.88 -22.01
CA ASN A 65 -4.33 -6.90 -22.65
C ASN A 65 -4.52 -8.21 -21.86
N TYR A 66 -3.68 -8.49 -20.85
CA TYR A 66 -3.71 -9.75 -20.08
C TYR A 66 -3.60 -9.57 -18.57
N THR A 67 -3.22 -8.39 -18.07
CA THR A 67 -2.97 -8.16 -16.65
C THR A 67 -3.38 -6.76 -16.21
N THR A 68 -3.99 -6.67 -15.03
CA THR A 68 -4.18 -5.42 -14.31
C THR A 68 -3.07 -5.26 -13.27
N THR A 69 -2.42 -4.10 -13.28
CA THR A 69 -1.43 -3.71 -12.25
C THR A 69 -2.00 -2.57 -11.43
N ILE A 70 -2.03 -2.76 -10.11
CA ILE A 70 -2.42 -1.74 -9.15
C ILE A 70 -1.15 -1.23 -8.48
N GLU A 71 -0.88 0.07 -8.63
CA GLU A 71 0.26 0.78 -8.06
C GLU A 71 -0.23 1.81 -7.03
N TRP A 72 0.47 1.90 -5.91
CA TRP A 72 0.29 2.92 -4.88
C TRP A 72 1.52 3.80 -4.85
N LEU A 73 1.31 5.11 -4.91
CA LEU A 73 2.37 6.10 -4.98
C LEU A 73 2.21 7.11 -3.86
N LEU A 74 3.33 7.57 -3.30
CA LEU A 74 3.30 8.77 -2.50
C LEU A 74 3.08 9.98 -3.42
N PRO A 75 2.21 10.93 -3.05
CA PRO A 75 2.07 12.16 -3.81
C PRO A 75 3.44 12.84 -3.93
N GLU A 76 3.70 13.46 -5.07
CA GLU A 76 4.84 14.35 -5.19
C GLU A 76 4.68 15.45 -4.14
N VAL A 77 5.73 15.69 -3.36
CA VAL A 77 5.77 16.90 -2.56
C VAL A 77 5.89 18.01 -3.61
N GLU A 78 4.79 18.70 -3.91
CA GLU A 78 4.87 19.97 -4.62
C GLU A 78 5.72 20.89 -3.75
N ASN A 79 7.02 20.89 -4.01
CA ASN A 79 7.85 22.03 -3.67
C ASN A 79 7.29 23.18 -4.50
N LYS A 80 6.36 23.92 -3.88
CA LYS A 80 5.98 25.26 -4.32
C LYS A 80 7.27 26.08 -4.33
N LYS A 81 7.92 26.11 -5.49
CA LYS A 81 8.99 27.05 -5.81
C LYS A 81 8.41 28.45 -5.96
#